data_AF-A0A940KTS7-F1
#
_entry.id   AF-A0A940KTS7-F1
#
_cell.length_a   1.000
_cell.length_b   1.000
_cell.length_c   1.000
_cell.angle_alpha   90.00
_cell.angle_beta   90.00
_cell.angle_gamma   90.00
#
_symmetry.space_group_name_H-M   'P 1'
#
loop_
_entity.id
_entity.type
_entity.pdbx_description
1 polymer ?
#
loop_
_entity_poly.entity_id
_entity_poly.type
_entity_poly.pdbx_seq_one_letter_code
_entity_poly.pdbx_strand_id
1 'polypeptide(L)'
;VKEVLQHIIDAERIFVYRALRFARKDSIPLPGFDENMYADNSKANARNWEDLVKEFDVTRQSSEFFFRSLDEEQLEANGISSGSPIYVKALGYITLGHAMHHTRILNDRYLRE
;
A
#
# COMPACT_ATOMS: atom_id res chain seq x y z
N VAL A 1 10.64 -11.35 8.34
CA VAL A 1 9.82 -10.33 9.03
C VAL A 1 10.08 -8.93 8.48
N LYS A 2 11.30 -8.38 8.55
CA LYS A 2 11.61 -7.02 8.04
C LYS A 2 11.19 -6.78 6.59
N GLU A 3 11.52 -7.72 5.69
CA GLU A 3 11.12 -7.64 4.27
C GLU A 3 9.61 -7.63 4.08
N VAL A 4 8.85 -8.36 4.90
CA VAL A 4 7.39 -8.36 4.82
C VAL A 4 6.82 -7.01 5.29
N LEU A 5 7.36 -6.44 6.37
CA LEU A 5 6.95 -5.10 6.82
C LEU A 5 7.27 -4.04 5.76
N GLN A 6 8.46 -4.10 5.18
CA GLN A 6 8.87 -3.22 4.09
C GLN A 6 7.96 -3.37 2.86
N HIS A 7 7.62 -4.60 2.48
CA HIS A 7 6.68 -4.87 1.40
C HIS A 7 5.31 -4.23 1.64
N ILE A 8 4.76 -4.30 2.86
CA ILE A 8 3.50 -3.64 3.20
C ILE A 8 3.61 -2.12 3.03
N ILE A 9 4.71 -1.52 3.52
CA ILE A 9 4.96 -0.07 3.39
C ILE A 9 5.00 0.35 1.91
N ASP A 10 5.74 -0.38 1.08
CA ASP A 10 5.93 -0.04 -0.34
C ASP A 10 4.62 -0.22 -1.13
N ALA A 11 3.89 -1.31 -0.89
CA ALA A 11 2.60 -1.56 -1.51
C ALA A 11 1.58 -0.48 -1.16
N GLU A 12 1.49 -0.08 0.12
CA GLU A 12 0.58 0.98 0.55
C GLU A 12 0.88 2.31 -0.12
N ARG A 13 2.15 2.71 -0.23
CA ARG A 13 2.56 3.93 -0.96
C ARG A 13 2.12 3.88 -2.41
N ILE A 14 2.27 2.74 -3.08
CA ILE A 14 1.85 2.54 -4.47
C ILE A 14 0.33 2.65 -4.59
N PHE A 15 -0.42 2.02 -3.68
CA PHE A 15 -1.88 2.06 -3.68
C PHE A 15 -2.41 3.48 -3.44
N VAL A 16 -1.82 4.21 -2.50
CA VAL A 16 -2.19 5.60 -2.20
C VAL A 16 -1.80 6.54 -3.34
N TYR A 17 -0.65 6.34 -3.97
CA TYR A 17 -0.28 7.11 -5.16
C TYR A 17 -1.27 6.93 -6.31
N ARG A 18 -1.70 5.68 -6.56
CA ARG A 18 -2.76 5.38 -7.54
C ARG A 18 -4.07 6.05 -7.16
N ALA A 19 -4.46 5.96 -5.89
CA ALA A 19 -5.68 6.56 -5.38
C ALA A 19 -5.65 8.08 -5.53
N LEU A 20 -4.52 8.74 -5.23
CA LEU A 20 -4.30 10.16 -5.45
C LEU A 20 -4.51 10.54 -6.91
N ARG A 21 -3.86 9.83 -7.84
CA ARG A 21 -3.98 10.09 -9.29
C ARG A 21 -5.45 10.03 -9.73
N PHE A 22 -6.14 8.96 -9.37
CA PHE A 22 -7.53 8.74 -9.78
C PHE A 22 -8.49 9.72 -9.11
N ALA A 23 -8.29 10.04 -7.83
CA ALA A 23 -9.06 11.07 -7.10
C ALA A 23 -8.83 12.48 -7.66
N ARG A 24 -7.82 12.69 -8.50
CA ARG A 24 -7.56 13.93 -9.23
C ARG A 24 -7.89 13.82 -10.73
N LYS A 25 -8.64 12.78 -11.12
CA LYS A 25 -9.10 12.52 -12.49
C LYS A 25 -7.95 12.38 -13.50
N ASP A 26 -6.76 12.01 -13.03
CA ASP A 26 -5.64 11.65 -13.90
C ASP A 26 -5.89 10.27 -14.50
N SER A 27 -6.28 10.26 -15.78
CA SER A 27 -6.76 9.08 -16.49
C SER A 27 -5.65 8.23 -17.13
N ILE A 28 -4.39 8.59 -16.94
CA ILE A 28 -3.27 7.81 -17.48
C ILE A 28 -3.21 6.46 -16.76
N PRO A 29 -3.29 5.33 -17.49
CA PRO A 29 -3.17 4.00 -16.92
C PRO A 29 -1.86 3.83 -16.14
N LEU A 30 -1.95 3.25 -14.94
CA LEU A 30 -0.79 2.99 -14.10
C LEU A 30 -0.40 1.51 -14.18
N PRO A 31 0.89 1.20 -14.43
CA PRO A 31 1.35 -0.17 -14.56
C PRO A 31 1.28 -0.91 -13.22
N GLY A 32 1.33 -2.25 -13.30
CA GLY A 32 1.67 -3.09 -12.16
C GLY A 32 3.11 -2.83 -11.70
N PHE A 33 3.49 -3.43 -10.57
CA PHE A 33 4.87 -3.42 -10.09
C PHE A 33 5.29 -4.86 -9.77
N ASP A 34 6.57 -5.16 -9.92
CA ASP A 34 7.13 -6.47 -9.61
C ASP A 34 7.50 -6.53 -8.13
N GLU A 35 6.70 -7.23 -7.34
CA GLU A 35 6.87 -7.33 -5.89
C GLU A 35 8.20 -8.00 -5.51
N ASN A 36 8.68 -8.97 -6.30
CA ASN A 36 9.95 -9.65 -6.03
C ASN A 36 11.12 -8.72 -6.31
N MET A 37 11.09 -8.02 -7.44
CA MET A 37 12.12 -7.03 -7.78
C MET A 37 12.20 -5.94 -6.70
N TYR A 38 11.06 -5.49 -6.16
CA TYR A 38 11.03 -4.52 -5.07
C TYR A 38 11.63 -5.10 -3.78
N ALA A 39 11.26 -6.33 -3.41
CA ALA A 39 11.82 -7.01 -2.23
C ALA A 39 13.34 -7.16 -2.31
N ASP A 40 13.86 -7.63 -3.45
CA ASP A 40 15.29 -7.82 -3.72
C ASP A 40 16.09 -6.52 -3.59
N ASN A 41 15.48 -5.39 -3.94
CA ASN A 41 16.12 -4.07 -3.92
C ASN A 41 15.81 -3.25 -2.66
N SER A 42 14.99 -3.77 -1.75
CA SER A 42 14.48 -3.03 -0.59
C SER A 42 15.54 -2.74 0.48
N LYS A 43 16.58 -3.58 0.55
CA LYS A 43 17.59 -3.59 1.63
C LYS A 43 16.96 -3.64 3.04
N ALA A 44 15.74 -4.17 3.18
CA ALA A 44 14.98 -4.14 4.43
C ALA A 44 15.76 -4.73 5.62
N ASN A 45 16.54 -5.79 5.39
CA ASN A 45 17.32 -6.45 6.44
C ASN A 45 18.42 -5.57 7.04
N ALA A 46 18.96 -4.61 6.26
CA ALA A 46 19.98 -3.66 6.72
C ALA A 46 19.39 -2.49 7.52
N ARG A 47 18.07 -2.30 7.51
CA ARG A 47 17.41 -1.19 8.20
C ARG A 47 17.24 -1.49 9.70
N ASN A 48 17.29 -0.45 10.52
CA ASN A 48 16.93 -0.55 11.93
C ASN A 48 15.43 -0.92 12.08
N TRP A 49 15.11 -1.72 13.10
CA TRP A 49 13.75 -2.24 13.28
C TRP A 49 12.79 -1.15 13.75
N GLU A 50 13.20 -0.33 14.72
CA GLU A 50 12.39 0.75 15.26
C GLU A 50 12.05 1.79 14.17
N ASP A 51 13.02 2.09 13.29
CA ASP A 51 12.80 2.97 12.14
C ASP A 51 11.78 2.40 11.15
N LEU A 52 11.83 1.09 10.87
CA LEU A 52 10.86 0.42 9.99
C LEU A 52 9.45 0.45 10.57
N VAL A 53 9.31 0.18 11.87
CA VAL A 53 8.01 0.22 12.57
C VAL A 53 7.46 1.65 12.57
N LYS A 54 8.31 2.65 12.85
CA LYS A 54 7.92 4.06 12.82
C LYS A 54 7.50 4.52 11.42
N GLU A 55 8.23 4.09 10.39
CA GLU A 55 7.86 4.39 9.00
C GLU A 55 6.52 3.77 8.63
N PHE A 56 6.26 2.53 9.05
CA PHE A 56 4.95 1.90 8.84
C PHE A 56 3.85 2.73 9.50
N ASP A 57 3.99 3.08 10.78
CA ASP A 57 3.01 3.89 11.51
C ASP A 57 2.73 5.24 10.82
N VAL A 58 3.78 5.98 10.45
CA VAL A 58 3.63 7.26 9.74
C VAL A 58 3.00 7.08 8.35
N THR A 59 3.33 6.01 7.64
CA THR A 59 2.73 5.70 6.33
C THR A 59 1.23 5.44 6.49
N ARG A 60 0.83 4.64 7.49
CA ARG A 60 -0.57 4.37 7.82
C ARG A 60 -1.35 5.66 8.14
N GLN A 61 -0.79 6.52 8.99
CA GLN A 61 -1.41 7.79 9.35
C GLN A 61 -1.55 8.71 8.14
N SER A 62 -0.52 8.79 7.29
CA SER A 62 -0.56 9.59 6.06
C SER A 62 -1.65 9.12 5.11
N SER A 63 -1.79 7.81 4.91
CA SER A 63 -2.86 7.21 4.10
C SER A 63 -4.24 7.51 4.67
N GLU A 64 -4.40 7.41 6.00
CA GLU A 64 -5.65 7.72 6.68
C GLU A 64 -6.07 9.18 6.46
N PHE A 65 -5.16 10.13 6.67
CA PHE A 65 -5.43 11.55 6.40
C PHE A 65 -5.80 11.80 4.94
N PHE A 66 -5.11 11.15 4.01
CA PHE A 66 -5.42 11.25 2.59
C PHE A 66 -6.86 10.80 2.31
N PHE A 67 -7.25 9.57 2.68
CA PHE A 67 -8.59 9.06 2.39
C PHE A 67 -9.70 9.82 3.14
N ARG A 68 -9.46 10.26 4.39
CA ARG A 68 -10.41 11.10 5.14
C ARG A 68 -10.65 12.46 4.51
N SER A 69 -9.69 12.97 3.73
CA SER A 69 -9.81 14.26 3.05
C SER A 69 -10.62 14.21 1.76
N LEU A 70 -10.95 13.01 1.26
CA LEU A 70 -11.67 12.83 0.01
C LEU A 70 -13.19 12.93 0.22
N ASP A 71 -13.87 13.59 -0.72
CA ASP A 71 -15.33 13.58 -0.79
C ASP A 71 -15.86 12.35 -1.56
N GLU A 72 -17.20 12.21 -1.62
CA GLU A 72 -17.87 11.11 -2.30
C GLU A 72 -17.48 11.04 -3.80
N GLU A 73 -17.41 12.17 -4.50
CA GLU A 73 -17.06 12.20 -5.93
C GLU A 73 -15.63 11.69 -6.14
N GLN A 74 -14.69 12.08 -5.28
CA GLN A 74 -13.31 11.64 -5.33
C GLN A 74 -13.16 10.15 -4.98
N LEU A 75 -13.96 9.64 -4.05
CA LEU A 75 -13.97 8.21 -3.68
C LEU A 75 -14.58 7.33 -4.78
N GLU A 76 -15.57 7.84 -5.52
CA GLU A 76 -16.19 7.20 -6.68
C GLU A 76 -15.41 7.41 -7.99
N ALA A 77 -14.34 8.22 -7.99
CA ALA A 77 -13.45 8.33 -9.12
C ALA A 77 -12.75 6.98 -9.41
N ASN A 78 -12.39 6.75 -10.67
CA ASN A 78 -11.75 5.52 -11.12
C ASN A 78 -10.63 5.77 -12.14
N GLY A 79 -9.81 4.75 -12.33
CA GLY A 79 -8.79 4.70 -13.37
C GLY A 79 -8.39 3.27 -13.69
N ILE A 80 -7.37 3.11 -14.55
CA ILE A 80 -6.83 1.79 -14.91
C ILE A 80 -5.56 1.53 -14.11
N SER A 81 -5.55 0.48 -13.29
CA SER A 81 -4.38 0.00 -12.54
C SER A 81 -4.08 -1.44 -12.92
N SER A 82 -2.83 -1.73 -13.27
CA SER A 82 -2.41 -3.08 -13.66
C SER A 82 -3.29 -3.69 -14.76
N GLY A 83 -3.74 -2.86 -15.72
CA GLY A 83 -4.61 -3.28 -16.81
C GLY A 83 -6.08 -3.49 -16.45
N SER A 84 -6.51 -3.23 -15.21
CA SER A 84 -7.89 -3.39 -14.75
C SER A 84 -8.49 -2.08 -14.23
N PRO A 85 -9.79 -1.83 -14.46
CA PRO A 85 -10.47 -0.67 -13.88
C PRO A 85 -10.57 -0.81 -12.36
N ILE A 86 -10.35 0.29 -11.64
CA ILE A 86 -10.41 0.33 -10.18
C ILE A 86 -10.89 1.69 -9.67
N TYR A 87 -11.70 1.66 -8.63
CA TYR A 87 -12.16 2.85 -7.92
C TYR A 87 -11.18 3.30 -6.84
N VAL A 88 -11.16 4.59 -6.51
CA VAL A 88 -10.38 5.16 -5.41
C VAL A 88 -10.76 4.49 -4.08
N LYS A 89 -12.06 4.36 -3.78
CA LYS A 89 -12.51 3.65 -2.57
C LYS A 89 -12.04 2.20 -2.52
N ALA A 90 -11.98 1.52 -3.67
CA ALA A 90 -11.52 0.14 -3.75
C ALA A 90 -10.03 0.02 -3.41
N LEU A 91 -9.19 0.98 -3.84
CA LEU A 91 -7.80 1.06 -3.42
C LEU A 91 -7.65 1.23 -1.90
N GLY A 92 -8.52 2.01 -1.25
CA GLY A 92 -8.55 2.12 0.21
C GLY A 92 -8.81 0.77 0.89
N TYR A 93 -9.80 0.01 0.43
CA TYR A 93 -10.08 -1.33 0.95
C TYR A 93 -8.95 -2.33 0.67
N ILE A 94 -8.33 -2.27 -0.52
CA ILE A 94 -7.20 -3.12 -0.87
C ILE A 94 -6.01 -2.83 0.05
N THR A 95 -5.71 -1.57 0.35
CA THR A 95 -4.66 -1.21 1.31
C THR A 95 -4.88 -1.89 2.67
N LEU A 96 -6.11 -1.85 3.20
CA LEU A 96 -6.44 -2.51 4.47
C LEU A 96 -6.34 -4.04 4.38
N GLY A 97 -6.94 -4.63 3.35
CA GLY A 97 -6.96 -6.07 3.13
C GLY A 97 -5.56 -6.66 2.92
N HIS A 98 -4.69 -5.93 2.21
CA HIS A 98 -3.29 -6.29 1.97
C HIS A 98 -2.49 -6.34 3.28
N ALA A 99 -2.56 -5.29 4.09
CA ALA A 99 -1.90 -5.26 5.39
C ALA A 99 -2.38 -6.39 6.32
N MET A 100 -3.70 -6.65 6.35
CA MET A 100 -4.28 -7.76 7.13
C MET A 100 -3.79 -9.13 6.64
N HIS A 101 -3.75 -9.33 5.32
CA HIS A 101 -3.26 -10.57 4.71
C HIS A 101 -1.82 -10.88 5.12
N HIS A 102 -0.92 -9.90 4.99
CA HIS A 102 0.49 -10.11 5.35
C HIS A 102 0.71 -10.19 6.87
N THR A 103 -0.08 -9.50 7.68
CA THR A 103 -0.07 -9.67 9.14
C THR A 103 -0.43 -11.12 9.51
N ARG A 104 -1.43 -11.70 8.84
CA ARG A 104 -1.75 -13.12 9.03
C ARG A 104 -0.61 -14.03 8.62
N ILE A 105 0.06 -13.78 7.49
CA ILE A 105 1.23 -14.55 7.07
C ILE A 105 2.35 -14.48 8.11
N LEU A 106 2.62 -13.30 8.67
CA LEU A 106 3.61 -13.11 9.74
C LEU A 106 3.28 -13.99 10.95
N ASN A 107 2.04 -13.91 11.42
CA ASN A 107 1.57 -14.72 12.54
C ASN A 107 1.61 -16.22 12.23
N ASP A 108 1.22 -16.64 11.02
CA ASP A 108 1.11 -18.05 10.65
C ASP A 108 2.46 -18.72 10.37
N ARG A 109 3.47 -17.98 9.93
CA ARG A 109 4.72 -18.57 9.42
C ARG A 109 5.97 -18.18 10.20
N TYR A 110 5.95 -17.04 10.90
CA TYR A 110 7.16 -16.46 11.45
C TYR A 110 7.09 -16.11 12.93
N LEU A 111 5.88 -15.89 13.47
CA LEU A 111 5.66 -15.47 14.85
C LEU A 111 4.83 -16.47 15.66
N ARG A 112 4.67 -17.71 15.16
CA ARG A 112 4.07 -18.78 15.96
C ARG A 112 4.99 -19.11 17.14
N GLU A 113 4.46 -19.00 18.35
CA GLU A 113 5.03 -19.63 19.55
C GLU A 113 4.74 -21.14 19.56
#